data_AF-A0A358PAT7-F1
#
_entry.id   AF-A0A358PAT7-F1
#
_cell.length_a   1.000
_cell.length_b   1.000
_cell.length_c   1.000
_cell.angle_alpha   90.00
_cell.angle_beta   90.00
_cell.angle_gamma   90.00
#
_symmetry.space_group_name_H-M   'P 1'
#
loop_
_entity.id
_entity.type
_entity.pdbx_description
1 polymer ?
#
loop_
_entity_poly.entity_id
_entity_poly.type
_entity_poly.pdbx_seq_one_letter_code
_entity_poly.pdbx_strand_id
1 'polypeptide(L)'
;MSVEIPHPQRATKIVATLGDVSSTPDMLGKLVTAGVNVFRLNFSHGTREEQGARIDAIRALEAKTGTPSCILADLQGPKFRVGKVADETIVKNGDRITFDLKTDMGNASIVGLPHAEIFKAMYPGARLLMDDGKLVFKVVSVDTQSFDAEVVVGGPLKSRKGVNLPDIIL
;
A
#
# COMPACT_ATOMS: atom_id res chain seq x y z
N MET A 1 -28.35 2.25 -30.46
CA MET A 1 -27.09 2.34 -31.23
C MET A 1 -26.04 1.54 -30.49
N SER A 2 -25.62 0.42 -31.08
CA SER A 2 -24.50 -0.40 -30.61
C SER A 2 -23.22 0.41 -30.78
N VAL A 3 -22.51 0.66 -29.68
CA VAL A 3 -21.18 1.29 -29.75
C VAL A 3 -20.22 0.18 -30.14
N GLU A 4 -19.80 0.14 -31.40
CA GLU A 4 -18.68 -0.70 -31.83
C GLU A 4 -17.40 -0.18 -31.20
N ILE A 5 -16.81 -0.97 -30.33
CA ILE A 5 -15.50 -0.68 -29.75
C ILE A 5 -14.45 -1.34 -30.65
N PRO A 6 -13.59 -0.56 -31.34
CA PRO A 6 -12.56 -1.14 -32.19
C PRO A 6 -11.62 -1.99 -31.34
N HIS A 7 -11.34 -3.22 -31.77
CA HIS A 7 -10.30 -4.03 -31.14
C HIS A 7 -8.95 -3.31 -31.31
N PRO A 8 -8.22 -3.01 -30.21
CA PRO A 8 -6.98 -2.27 -30.33
C PRO A 8 -5.96 -3.06 -31.16
N GLN A 9 -5.46 -2.48 -32.26
CA GLN A 9 -4.41 -3.06 -33.12
C GLN A 9 -3.03 -3.17 -32.44
N ARG A 10 -2.95 -2.89 -31.14
CA ARG A 10 -1.71 -2.96 -30.37
C ARG A 10 -1.56 -4.30 -29.65
N ALA A 11 -0.33 -4.80 -29.62
CA ALA A 11 0.03 -5.98 -28.85
C ALA A 11 0.00 -5.70 -27.33
N THR A 12 0.46 -4.51 -26.91
CA THR A 12 0.54 -4.11 -25.50
C THR A 12 -0.83 -3.93 -24.86
N LYS A 13 -1.07 -4.60 -23.73
CA LYS A 13 -2.30 -4.48 -22.95
C LYS A 13 -2.20 -3.35 -21.93
N ILE A 14 -3.32 -2.68 -21.66
CA ILE A 14 -3.42 -1.59 -20.69
C ILE A 14 -4.20 -2.05 -19.45
N VAL A 15 -3.58 -1.84 -18.29
CA VAL A 15 -4.20 -2.02 -16.97
C VAL A 15 -4.54 -0.65 -16.40
N ALA A 16 -5.79 -0.45 -15.96
CA ALA A 16 -6.22 0.78 -15.29
C ALA A 16 -6.73 0.47 -13.88
N THR A 17 -6.20 1.18 -12.88
CA THR A 17 -6.71 1.10 -11.50
C THR A 17 -8.02 1.88 -11.38
N LEU A 18 -9.07 1.24 -10.87
CA LEU A 18 -10.33 1.90 -10.59
C LEU A 18 -10.35 2.51 -9.19
N GLY A 19 -10.90 3.73 -9.11
CA GLY A 19 -11.28 4.42 -7.89
C GLY A 19 -12.66 5.06 -8.09
N ASP A 20 -13.11 5.84 -7.12
CA ASP A 20 -14.51 6.32 -7.07
C ASP A 20 -14.93 7.11 -8.31
N VAL A 21 -14.03 7.97 -8.81
CA VAL A 21 -14.30 8.81 -9.98
C VAL A 21 -14.27 8.00 -11.28
N SER A 22 -13.49 6.92 -11.34
CA SER A 22 -13.32 6.11 -12.56
C SER A 22 -14.28 4.92 -12.66
N SER A 23 -15.11 4.67 -11.64
CA SER A 23 -16.05 3.55 -11.60
C SER A 23 -17.46 3.85 -12.15
N THR A 24 -17.73 5.06 -12.64
CA THR A 24 -19.05 5.35 -13.24
C THR A 24 -19.23 4.61 -14.58
N PRO A 25 -20.45 4.17 -14.94
CA PRO A 25 -20.68 3.47 -16.19
C PRO A 25 -20.17 4.20 -17.44
N ASP A 26 -20.38 5.52 -17.49
CA ASP A 26 -19.92 6.37 -18.59
C ASP A 26 -18.39 6.43 -18.68
N MET A 27 -17.71 6.50 -17.52
CA MET A 27 -16.25 6.52 -17.50
C MET A 27 -15.66 5.18 -17.87
N LEU A 28 -16.23 4.07 -17.38
CA LEU A 28 -15.80 2.72 -17.76
C LEU A 28 -15.92 2.52 -19.28
N GLY A 29 -17.02 2.97 -19.89
CA GLY A 29 -17.19 2.95 -21.34
C GLY A 29 -16.10 3.73 -22.07
N LYS A 30 -15.80 4.95 -21.62
CA LYS A 30 -14.69 5.77 -22.18
C LYS A 30 -13.34 5.08 -22.04
N LEU A 31 -13.08 4.42 -20.91
CA LEU A 31 -11.82 3.71 -20.65
C LEU A 31 -11.65 2.50 -21.58
N VAL A 32 -12.70 1.71 -21.79
CA VAL A 32 -12.66 0.58 -22.74
C VAL A 32 -12.48 1.09 -24.18
N THR A 33 -13.17 2.16 -24.58
CA THR A 33 -12.97 2.78 -25.90
C THR A 33 -11.57 3.34 -26.10
N ALA A 34 -10.95 3.88 -25.04
CA ALA A 34 -9.55 4.29 -25.04
C ALA A 34 -8.56 3.09 -25.05
N GLY A 35 -9.08 1.88 -24.85
CA GLY A 35 -8.39 0.61 -25.02
C GLY A 35 -7.97 -0.10 -23.72
N VAL A 36 -8.48 0.29 -22.55
CA VAL A 36 -8.22 -0.47 -21.31
C VAL A 36 -8.65 -1.92 -21.49
N ASN A 37 -7.79 -2.85 -21.07
CA ASN A 37 -8.02 -4.30 -21.19
C ASN A 37 -8.27 -4.96 -19.84
N VAL A 38 -7.66 -4.42 -18.79
CA VAL A 38 -7.73 -4.95 -17.43
C VAL A 38 -8.10 -3.82 -16.47
N PHE A 39 -9.12 -4.03 -15.66
CA PHE A 39 -9.46 -3.16 -14.55
C PHE A 39 -8.87 -3.73 -13.26
N ARG A 40 -7.92 -3.01 -12.66
CA ARG A 40 -7.34 -3.32 -11.37
C ARG A 40 -8.20 -2.75 -10.25
N LEU A 41 -8.67 -3.61 -9.35
CA LEU A 41 -9.34 -3.24 -8.12
C LEU A 41 -8.34 -3.32 -6.97
N ASN A 42 -7.90 -2.18 -6.46
CA ASN A 42 -6.97 -2.13 -5.33
C ASN A 42 -7.72 -2.30 -4.01
N PHE A 43 -7.58 -3.47 -3.37
CA PHE A 43 -8.27 -3.79 -2.12
C PHE A 43 -7.64 -3.14 -0.88
N SER A 44 -6.59 -2.34 -1.05
CA SER A 44 -6.13 -1.45 0.02
C SER A 44 -7.10 -0.30 0.32
N HIS A 45 -8.07 -0.07 -0.57
CA HIS A 45 -9.06 0.99 -0.47
C HIS A 45 -10.46 0.46 -0.78
N GLY A 46 -11.45 1.13 -0.21
CA GLY A 46 -12.87 0.85 -0.41
C GLY A 46 -13.39 -0.37 0.34
N THR A 47 -14.70 -0.39 0.58
CA THR A 47 -15.38 -1.49 1.27
C THR A 47 -15.67 -2.66 0.33
N ARG A 48 -16.07 -3.80 0.89
CA ARG A 48 -16.47 -4.97 0.09
C ARG A 48 -17.65 -4.65 -0.83
N GLU A 49 -18.60 -3.85 -0.33
CA GLU A 49 -19.78 -3.40 -1.06
C GLU A 49 -19.39 -2.50 -2.24
N GLU A 50 -18.48 -1.55 -2.02
CA GLU A 50 -17.96 -0.68 -3.09
C GLU A 50 -17.21 -1.48 -4.15
N GLN A 51 -16.38 -2.46 -3.76
CA GLN A 51 -15.71 -3.33 -4.73
C GLN A 51 -16.71 -4.20 -5.49
N GLY A 52 -17.77 -4.69 -4.84
CA GLY A 52 -18.87 -5.41 -5.49
C GLY A 52 -19.56 -4.57 -6.57
N ALA A 53 -19.93 -3.33 -6.23
CA ALA A 53 -20.55 -2.40 -7.17
C ALA A 53 -19.65 -2.11 -8.40
N ARG A 54 -18.33 -2.04 -8.21
CA ARG A 54 -17.36 -1.88 -9.31
C ARG A 54 -17.32 -3.11 -10.22
N ILE A 55 -17.34 -4.32 -9.65
CA ILE A 55 -17.39 -5.57 -10.43
C ILE A 55 -18.68 -5.63 -11.25
N ASP A 56 -19.83 -5.33 -10.64
CA ASP A 56 -21.12 -5.34 -11.31
C ASP A 56 -21.15 -4.33 -12.47
N ALA A 57 -20.61 -3.12 -12.27
CA ALA A 57 -20.50 -2.11 -13.32
C ALA A 57 -19.64 -2.57 -14.51
N ILE A 58 -18.51 -3.24 -14.25
CA ILE A 58 -17.65 -3.81 -15.31
C ILE A 58 -18.38 -4.91 -16.07
N ARG A 59 -19.11 -5.80 -15.39
CA ARG A 59 -19.87 -6.88 -16.03
C ARG A 59 -21.05 -6.37 -16.84
N ALA A 60 -21.74 -5.34 -16.35
CA ALA A 60 -22.79 -4.66 -17.11
C ALA A 60 -22.24 -4.00 -18.38
N LEU A 61 -21.05 -3.39 -18.30
CA LEU A 61 -20.38 -2.83 -19.48
C LEU A 61 -19.98 -3.90 -20.49
N GLU A 62 -19.41 -5.01 -20.04
CA GLU A 62 -19.06 -6.16 -20.89
C GLU A 62 -20.28 -6.71 -21.61
N ALA A 63 -21.40 -6.91 -20.90
CA ALA A 63 -22.67 -7.34 -21.50
C ALA A 63 -23.21 -6.35 -22.55
N LYS A 64 -23.03 -5.04 -22.33
CA LYS A 64 -23.49 -3.99 -23.24
C LYS A 64 -22.62 -3.85 -24.50
N THR A 65 -21.31 -4.06 -24.37
CA THR A 65 -20.32 -3.75 -25.42
C THR A 65 -19.80 -4.98 -26.16
N GLY A 66 -20.00 -6.18 -25.59
CA GLY A 66 -19.41 -7.41 -26.10
C GLY A 66 -17.88 -7.44 -26.05
N THR A 67 -17.24 -6.47 -25.37
CA THR A 67 -15.78 -6.37 -25.27
C THR A 67 -15.31 -6.99 -23.96
N PRO A 68 -14.53 -8.09 -24.02
CA PRO A 68 -14.05 -8.75 -22.81
C PRO A 68 -13.19 -7.81 -21.95
N SER A 69 -13.50 -7.74 -20.66
CA SER A 69 -12.76 -6.93 -19.68
C SER A 69 -12.28 -7.80 -18.53
N CYS A 70 -10.96 -7.90 -18.36
CA CYS A 70 -10.37 -8.62 -17.25
C CYS A 70 -10.50 -7.80 -15.96
N ILE A 71 -10.79 -8.48 -14.84
CA ILE A 71 -10.79 -7.89 -13.51
C ILE A 71 -9.59 -8.45 -12.75
N LEU A 72 -8.69 -7.57 -12.32
CA LEU A 72 -7.53 -7.90 -11.50
C LEU A 72 -7.81 -7.47 -10.05
N ALA A 73 -8.05 -8.44 -9.17
CA ALA A 73 -8.13 -8.20 -7.73
C ALA A 73 -6.71 -8.07 -7.17
N ASP A 74 -6.34 -6.88 -6.73
CA ASP A 74 -5.04 -6.59 -6.14
C ASP A 74 -5.14 -6.58 -4.61
N LEU A 75 -4.59 -7.63 -4.01
CA LEU A 75 -4.62 -7.84 -2.57
C LEU A 75 -3.60 -6.93 -1.90
N GLN A 76 -3.97 -6.37 -0.74
CA GLN A 76 -3.12 -5.44 0.00
C GLN A 76 -1.75 -6.04 0.43
N GLY A 77 -1.66 -7.36 0.58
CA GLY A 77 -0.50 -8.02 1.18
C GLY A 77 -0.34 -7.69 2.68
N PRO A 78 0.72 -8.18 3.34
CA PRO A 78 1.03 -7.83 4.71
C PRO A 78 1.42 -6.35 4.80
N LYS A 79 0.56 -5.52 5.39
CA LYS A 79 0.78 -4.08 5.52
C LYS A 79 1.23 -3.74 6.94
N PHE A 80 2.54 -3.79 7.17
CA PHE A 80 3.11 -3.41 8.45
C PHE A 80 3.00 -1.91 8.69
N ARG A 81 2.62 -1.51 9.90
CA ARG A 81 2.48 -0.12 10.28
C ARG A 81 2.97 0.11 11.70
N VAL A 82 3.50 1.29 11.94
CA VAL A 82 3.74 1.74 13.31
C VAL A 82 2.43 2.10 14.03
N GLY A 83 2.47 2.08 15.36
CA GLY A 83 1.38 2.46 16.25
C GLY A 83 1.09 3.97 16.22
N LYS A 84 0.53 4.46 17.32
CA LYS A 84 0.32 5.91 17.48
C LYS A 84 1.65 6.56 17.85
N VAL A 85 1.82 7.80 17.43
CA VAL A 85 2.97 8.66 17.71
C VAL A 85 2.45 10.02 18.12
N ALA A 86 3.08 10.63 19.12
CA ALA A 86 2.80 11.99 19.55
C ALA A 86 2.85 12.97 18.37
N ASP A 87 1.89 13.90 18.36
CA ASP A 87 1.82 14.92 17.33
C ASP A 87 3.13 15.73 17.29
N GLU A 88 3.49 16.20 16.10
CA GLU A 88 4.72 16.98 15.85
C GLU A 88 6.03 16.26 16.21
N THR A 89 6.02 14.93 16.37
CA THR A 89 7.26 14.17 16.56
C THR A 89 8.15 14.24 15.32
N ILE A 90 9.41 14.62 15.54
CA ILE A 90 10.45 14.67 14.50
C ILE A 90 11.64 13.88 15.01
N VAL A 91 12.19 13.03 14.15
CA VAL A 91 13.47 12.34 14.36
C VAL A 91 14.53 12.92 13.45
N LYS A 92 15.77 13.07 13.93
CA LYS A 92 16.89 13.65 13.17
C LYS A 92 17.89 12.57 12.81
N ASN A 93 18.66 12.81 11.75
CA ASN A 93 19.73 11.90 11.34
C ASN A 93 20.72 11.71 12.50
N GLY A 94 21.10 10.46 12.77
CA GLY A 94 21.98 10.05 13.86
C GLY A 94 21.28 9.81 15.19
N ASP A 95 19.99 10.16 15.34
CA ASP A 95 19.24 9.87 16.56
C ASP A 95 19.10 8.35 16.78
N ARG A 96 18.89 7.98 18.04
CA ARG A 96 18.57 6.61 18.45
C ARG A 96 17.09 6.50 18.76
N ILE A 97 16.45 5.48 18.20
CA ILE A 97 15.04 5.17 18.41
C ILE A 97 14.84 3.68 18.62
N THR A 98 14.00 3.33 19.59
CA THR A 98 13.59 1.95 19.85
C THR A 98 12.25 1.66 19.19
N PHE A 99 12.13 0.51 18.55
CA PHE A 99 10.86 -0.05 18.09
C PHE A 99 10.49 -1.22 19.00
N ASP A 100 9.26 -1.27 19.49
CA ASP A 100 8.81 -2.36 20.37
C ASP A 100 7.39 -2.86 20.05
N LEU A 101 6.94 -3.94 20.70
CA LEU A 101 5.60 -4.49 20.48
C LEU A 101 4.46 -3.81 21.25
N LYS A 102 4.78 -2.99 22.27
CA LYS A 102 3.83 -2.67 23.36
C LYS A 102 3.55 -1.18 23.54
N THR A 103 4.38 -0.30 22.98
CA THR A 103 4.21 1.15 23.12
C THR A 103 2.91 1.59 22.45
N ASP A 104 1.94 2.06 23.25
CA ASP A 104 0.66 2.59 22.74
C ASP A 104 0.83 3.97 22.10
N MET A 105 1.68 4.83 22.67
CA MET A 105 1.93 6.18 22.18
C MET A 105 3.43 6.47 22.09
N GLY A 106 3.96 6.43 20.86
CA GLY A 106 5.37 6.68 20.56
C GLY A 106 5.76 8.16 20.55
N ASN A 107 7.05 8.41 20.48
CA ASN A 107 7.69 9.72 20.39
C ASN A 107 9.03 9.60 19.63
N ALA A 108 9.93 10.59 19.75
CA ALA A 108 11.20 10.61 19.02
C ALA A 108 12.21 9.54 19.47
N SER A 109 12.02 8.95 20.65
CA SER A 109 12.92 7.94 21.23
C SER A 109 12.36 6.52 21.17
N ILE A 110 11.04 6.35 21.10
CA ILE A 110 10.41 5.01 21.06
C ILE A 110 9.12 5.02 20.23
N VAL A 111 8.87 3.97 19.47
CA VAL A 111 7.63 3.80 18.71
C VAL A 111 7.14 2.35 18.71
N GLY A 112 5.84 2.17 18.91
CA GLY A 112 5.23 0.85 18.80
C GLY A 112 5.20 0.33 17.36
N LEU A 113 5.56 -0.92 17.16
CA LEU A 113 5.47 -1.68 15.91
C LEU A 113 4.80 -3.02 16.24
N PRO A 114 3.46 -3.11 16.20
CA PRO A 114 2.69 -4.25 16.72
C PRO A 114 2.68 -5.46 15.77
N HIS A 115 3.87 -5.91 15.36
CA HIS A 115 4.08 -6.97 14.36
C HIS A 115 5.19 -7.91 14.83
N ALA A 116 4.83 -8.92 15.62
CA ALA A 116 5.77 -9.85 16.24
C ALA A 116 6.63 -10.62 15.22
N GLU A 117 6.09 -10.87 14.05
CA GLU A 117 6.77 -11.47 12.90
C GLU A 117 8.03 -10.69 12.49
N ILE A 118 8.02 -9.36 12.60
CA ILE A 118 9.17 -8.51 12.25
C ILE A 118 10.33 -8.80 13.19
N PHE A 119 10.08 -8.86 14.50
CA PHE A 119 11.12 -9.05 15.51
C PHE A 119 11.79 -10.43 15.42
N LYS A 120 11.05 -11.44 14.96
CA LYS A 120 11.59 -12.81 14.76
C LYS A 120 12.59 -12.90 13.61
N ALA A 121 12.46 -12.05 12.61
CA ALA A 121 13.32 -12.04 11.42
C ALA A 121 14.32 -10.87 11.39
N MET A 122 14.25 -9.96 12.37
CA MET A 122 15.10 -8.78 12.46
C MET A 122 16.53 -9.13 12.87
N TYR A 123 17.51 -8.42 12.32
CA TYR A 123 18.91 -8.55 12.69
C TYR A 123 19.64 -7.19 12.64
N PRO A 124 20.72 -7.00 13.43
CA PRO A 124 21.54 -5.79 13.35
C PRO A 124 22.06 -5.51 11.94
N GLY A 125 21.95 -4.26 11.49
CA GLY A 125 22.33 -3.80 10.16
C GLY A 125 21.18 -3.77 9.15
N ALA A 126 20.07 -4.47 9.40
CA ALA A 126 18.89 -4.43 8.53
C ALA A 126 18.28 -3.03 8.48
N ARG A 127 17.69 -2.67 7.33
CA ARG A 127 17.00 -1.40 7.15
C ARG A 127 15.50 -1.53 7.42
N LEU A 128 14.97 -0.52 8.08
CA LEU A 128 13.54 -0.26 8.19
C LEU A 128 13.23 1.04 7.47
N LEU A 129 12.36 0.98 6.47
CA LEU A 129 11.88 2.13 5.71
C LEU A 129 10.48 2.48 6.20
N MET A 130 10.18 3.77 6.33
CA MET A 130 8.86 4.24 6.73
C MET A 130 8.38 5.37 5.83
N ASP A 131 7.06 5.41 5.60
CA ASP A 131 6.38 6.38 4.73
C ASP A 131 6.99 6.41 3.32
N ASP A 132 7.02 5.24 2.67
CA ASP A 132 7.58 5.02 1.33
C ASP A 132 9.06 5.42 1.21
N GLY A 133 9.82 5.24 2.30
CA GLY A 133 11.27 5.48 2.34
C GLY A 133 11.67 6.92 2.64
N LYS A 134 10.72 7.81 2.98
CA LYS A 134 11.03 9.17 3.46
C LYS A 134 11.78 9.17 4.78
N LEU A 135 11.56 8.15 5.59
CA LEU A 135 12.30 7.87 6.81
C LEU A 135 13.05 6.55 6.64
N VAL A 136 14.30 6.52 7.06
CA VAL A 136 15.16 5.33 6.97
C VAL A 136 15.84 5.12 8.31
N PHE A 137 15.74 3.91 8.83
CA PHE A 137 16.36 3.48 10.07
C PHE A 137 17.25 2.28 9.81
N LYS A 138 18.39 2.21 10.50
CA LYS A 138 19.30 1.06 10.46
C LYS A 138 19.35 0.43 11.84
N VAL A 139 18.98 -0.85 11.90
CA VAL A 139 18.92 -1.61 13.16
C VAL A 139 20.33 -1.77 13.71
N VAL A 140 20.47 -1.63 15.03
CA VAL A 140 21.76 -1.68 15.72
C VAL A 140 21.81 -2.82 16.73
N SER A 141 20.71 -3.06 17.44
CA SER A 141 20.56 -4.16 18.40
C SER A 141 19.15 -4.73 18.27
N VAL A 142 19.00 -6.02 18.51
CA VAL A 142 17.71 -6.71 18.47
C VAL A 142 17.56 -7.52 19.76
N ASP A 143 16.39 -7.39 20.37
CA ASP A 143 15.89 -8.25 21.45
C ASP A 143 14.57 -8.90 20.99
N THR A 144 14.05 -9.79 21.82
CA THR A 144 12.86 -10.61 21.60
C THR A 144 11.59 -9.77 21.38
N GLN A 145 11.52 -8.57 21.97
CA GLN A 145 10.32 -7.71 21.95
C GLN A 145 10.59 -6.27 21.51
N SER A 146 11.85 -5.92 21.26
CA SER A 146 12.26 -4.60 20.82
C SER A 146 13.53 -4.66 19.96
N PHE A 147 13.79 -3.62 19.18
CA PHE A 147 15.09 -3.40 18.57
C PHE A 147 15.42 -1.91 18.59
N ASP A 148 16.69 -1.58 18.73
CA ASP A 148 17.15 -0.20 18.60
C ASP A 148 17.64 0.04 17.18
N ALA A 149 17.37 1.23 16.67
CA ALA A 149 17.82 1.66 15.37
C ALA A 149 18.43 3.06 15.42
N GLU A 150 19.32 3.30 14.47
CA GLU A 150 19.85 4.62 14.18
C GLU A 150 19.07 5.23 13.02
N VAL A 151 18.71 6.50 13.16
CA VAL A 151 18.01 7.25 12.11
C VAL A 151 19.00 7.63 11.01
N VAL A 152 18.87 7.03 9.84
CA VAL A 152 19.70 7.34 8.65
C VAL A 152 19.12 8.53 7.89
N VAL A 153 17.80 8.56 7.72
CA VAL A 153 17.06 9.68 7.13
C VAL A 153 15.91 10.03 8.07
N GLY A 154 16.01 11.20 8.68
CA GLY A 154 15.07 11.76 9.63
C GLY A 154 13.99 12.61 8.96
N GLY A 155 13.02 13.03 9.77
CA GLY A 155 11.85 13.76 9.33
C GLY A 155 10.67 13.59 10.28
N PRO A 156 9.47 14.04 9.86
CA PRO A 156 8.26 13.92 10.68
C PRO A 156 7.84 12.46 10.85
N LEU A 157 7.82 11.98 12.09
CA LEU A 157 7.34 10.65 12.46
C LEU A 157 5.85 10.73 12.77
N LYS A 158 5.01 9.99 12.03
CA LYS A 158 3.54 10.08 12.15
C LYS A 158 2.92 8.73 12.44
N SER A 159 1.76 8.77 13.10
CA SER A 159 0.95 7.59 13.42
C SER A 159 0.58 6.76 12.18
N ARG A 160 0.50 5.43 12.34
CA ARG A 160 -0.03 4.47 11.34
C ARG A 160 0.68 4.49 9.98
N LYS A 161 1.90 5.02 9.91
CA LYS A 161 2.70 5.01 8.69
C LYS A 161 3.15 3.60 8.32
N GLY A 162 3.17 3.32 7.02
CA GLY A 162 3.59 2.02 6.49
C GLY A 162 5.08 1.80 6.72
N VAL A 163 5.44 0.56 7.01
CA VAL A 163 6.81 0.10 7.21
C VAL A 163 7.16 -0.92 6.13
N ASN A 164 8.37 -0.80 5.58
CA ASN A 164 8.93 -1.76 4.64
C ASN A 164 10.31 -2.22 5.10
N LEU A 165 10.60 -3.50 4.92
CA LEU A 165 11.80 -4.17 5.42
C LEU A 165 12.51 -4.85 4.24
N PRO A 166 13.28 -4.09 3.43
CA PRO A 166 13.85 -4.60 2.18
C PRO A 166 14.90 -5.69 2.37
N ASP A 167 15.48 -5.80 3.57
CA ASP A 167 16.58 -6.73 3.86
C ASP A 167 16.11 -7.98 4.61
N ILE A 168 14.79 -8.15 4.80
CA ILE A 168 14.19 -9.23 5.60
C ILE A 168 13.22 -10.03 4.75
N ILE A 169 13.24 -11.35 4.94
CA ILE A 169 12.24 -12.28 4.42
C ILE A 169 11.37 -12.70 5.60
N LEU A 170 10.07 -12.39 5.52
CA LEU A 170 9.05 -12.68 6.54
C LEU A 170 8.20 -13.90 6.17
#